data_AF-A0A7H4LS14-F1
#
_entry.id   AF-A0A7H4LS14-F1
#
_cell.length_a   1.000
_cell.length_b   1.000
_cell.length_c   1.000
_cell.angle_alpha   90.00
_cell.angle_beta   90.00
_cell.angle_gamma   90.00
#
_symmetry.space_group_name_H-M   'P 1'
#
loop_
_entity.id
_entity.type
_entity.pdbx_description
1 polymer ?
#
loop_
_entity_poly.entity_id
_entity_poly.type
_entity_poly.pdbx_seq_one_letter_code
_entity_poly.pdbx_strand_id
1 'polypeptide(L)'
;MTREQRKRFTESVRNYKPDRQKSPADGFEEMAFALTSGDCTDAERDRAETYMKAAKELRQQESEMPTRVPIVAPPADRIAVLEDYARTIGVELSRGQLALLLHGENLRTDGYIISATINGEIRRRKDTSQDRKIAEIWQHMKSRHNVDSGDIRYDPVGNYADMLKKADPEAWRRLFAGGK
;
A
#
# COMPACT_ATOMS: atom_id res chain seq x y z
N MET A 1 21.98 18.81 13.70
CA MET A 1 21.82 19.03 12.24
C MET A 1 22.47 20.35 11.86
N THR A 2 23.64 20.32 11.21
CA THR A 2 24.37 21.50 10.75
C THR A 2 23.84 22.01 9.40
N ARG A 3 24.11 23.29 9.08
CA ARG A 3 23.67 23.94 7.84
C ARG A 3 24.13 23.18 6.58
N GLU A 4 25.29 22.55 6.66
CA GLU A 4 25.83 21.69 5.59
C GLU A 4 25.07 20.39 5.42
N GLN A 5 24.64 19.74 6.51
CA GLN A 5 23.80 18.53 6.44
C GLN A 5 22.46 18.81 5.78
N ARG A 6 21.86 19.98 6.06
CA ARG A 6 20.62 20.42 5.38
C ARG A 6 20.85 20.64 3.89
N LYS A 7 21.96 21.30 3.52
CA LYS A 7 22.29 21.54 2.10
C LYS A 7 22.48 20.23 1.34
N ARG A 8 23.23 19.28 1.90
CA ARG A 8 23.44 17.94 1.32
C ARG A 8 22.15 17.15 1.19
N PHE A 9 21.25 17.24 2.18
CA PHE A 9 19.94 16.59 2.12
C PHE A 9 19.03 17.21 1.05
N THR A 10 18.99 18.54 0.93
CA THR A 10 18.21 19.21 -0.12
C THR A 10 18.77 18.90 -1.52
N GLU A 11 20.09 18.84 -1.67
CA GLU A 11 20.74 18.41 -2.91
C GLU A 11 20.48 16.94 -3.22
N SER A 12 20.50 16.04 -2.22
CA SER A 12 20.21 14.63 -2.42
C SER A 12 18.75 14.41 -2.84
N VAL A 13 17.80 15.16 -2.27
CA VAL A 13 16.39 15.08 -2.67
C VAL A 13 16.18 15.65 -4.07
N ARG A 14 16.83 16.75 -4.44
CA ARG A 14 16.74 17.32 -5.80
C ARG A 14 17.33 16.41 -6.88
N ASN A 15 18.39 15.67 -6.54
CA ASN A 15 19.09 14.81 -7.49
C ASN A 15 18.66 13.34 -7.41
N TYR A 16 17.73 12.99 -6.52
CA TYR A 16 17.21 11.64 -6.41
C TYR A 16 16.38 11.31 -7.66
N LYS A 17 16.96 10.50 -8.55
CA LYS A 17 16.20 9.74 -9.54
C LYS A 17 15.82 8.43 -8.86
N PRO A 18 14.53 8.13 -8.69
CA PRO A 18 14.15 6.80 -8.24
C PRO A 18 14.72 5.80 -9.24
N ASP A 19 15.38 4.75 -8.73
CA ASP A 19 15.72 3.61 -9.56
C ASP A 19 14.44 3.18 -10.27
N ARG A 20 14.53 3.04 -11.60
CA ARG A 20 13.43 2.52 -12.40
C ARG A 20 12.99 1.22 -11.72
N GLN A 21 11.73 1.13 -11.30
CA GLN A 21 11.15 -0.15 -10.94
C GLN A 21 11.41 -1.07 -12.14
N LYS A 22 12.31 -2.03 -11.98
CA LYS A 22 12.54 -3.07 -12.98
C LYS A 22 11.20 -3.76 -13.16
N SER A 23 10.79 -3.96 -14.41
CA SER A 23 9.52 -4.63 -14.67
C SER A 23 9.60 -6.03 -14.03
N PRO A 24 8.52 -6.53 -13.41
CA PRO A 24 8.46 -7.92 -12.97
C PRO A 24 8.86 -8.90 -14.08
N ALA A 25 8.65 -8.57 -15.36
CA ALA A 25 9.09 -9.37 -16.51
C ALA A 25 10.62 -9.47 -16.62
N ASP A 26 11.36 -8.42 -16.27
CA ASP A 26 12.83 -8.41 -16.35
C ASP A 26 13.45 -9.44 -15.39
N GLY A 27 12.82 -9.68 -14.23
CA GLY A 27 13.25 -10.71 -13.28
C GLY A 27 13.02 -12.12 -13.79
N PHE A 28 11.93 -12.37 -14.52
CA PHE A 28 11.66 -13.67 -15.14
C PHE A 28 12.60 -13.97 -16.30
N GLU A 29 12.94 -12.96 -17.10
CA GLU A 29 13.97 -13.07 -18.14
C GLU A 29 15.33 -13.41 -17.53
N GLU A 30 15.74 -12.70 -16.47
CA GLU A 30 17.00 -12.98 -15.76
C GLU A 30 17.06 -14.40 -15.19
N MET A 31 15.97 -14.90 -14.59
CA MET A 31 15.88 -16.28 -14.10
C MET A 31 15.96 -17.32 -15.24
N ALA A 32 15.32 -17.06 -16.39
CA ALA A 32 15.41 -17.94 -17.55
C ALA A 32 16.83 -17.98 -18.13
N PHE A 33 17.50 -16.83 -18.20
CA PHE A 33 18.88 -16.73 -18.65
C PHE A 33 19.86 -17.39 -17.68
N ALA A 34 19.63 -17.27 -16.37
CA ALA A 34 20.44 -17.93 -15.34
C ALA A 34 20.34 -19.47 -15.41
N LEU A 35 19.17 -20.01 -15.76
CA LEU A 35 18.97 -21.45 -15.93
C LEU A 35 19.57 -21.98 -17.25
N THR A 36 19.71 -21.13 -18.26
CA THR A 36 20.29 -21.50 -19.56
C THR A 36 21.76 -21.13 -19.70
N SER A 37 22.34 -20.43 -18.73
CA SER A 37 23.77 -20.13 -18.66
C SER A 37 24.56 -21.32 -18.13
N GLY A 38 24.86 -22.30 -19.00
CA GLY A 38 25.68 -23.47 -18.66
C GLY A 38 25.20 -24.76 -19.34
N ASP A 39 25.64 -25.91 -18.81
CA ASP A 39 25.15 -27.23 -19.23
C ASP A 39 23.72 -27.44 -18.71
N CYS A 40 22.75 -27.04 -19.53
CA CYS A 40 21.33 -27.07 -19.20
C CYS A 40 20.72 -28.46 -19.42
N THR A 41 20.06 -28.99 -18.39
CA THR A 41 19.24 -30.21 -18.47
C THR A 41 17.91 -29.93 -19.14
N ASP A 42 17.26 -30.93 -19.75
CA ASP A 42 15.94 -30.75 -20.40
C ASP A 42 14.89 -30.19 -19.43
N ALA A 43 14.97 -30.56 -18.14
CA ALA A 43 14.10 -30.01 -17.10
C ALA A 43 14.36 -28.52 -16.79
N GLU A 44 15.60 -28.04 -16.92
CA GLU A 44 15.95 -26.63 -16.77
C GLU A 44 15.54 -25.82 -18.00
N ARG A 45 15.59 -26.44 -19.20
CA ARG A 45 15.07 -25.85 -20.44
C ARG A 45 13.56 -25.63 -20.35
N ASP A 46 12.78 -26.63 -19.93
CA ASP A 46 11.33 -26.49 -19.77
C ASP A 46 10.96 -25.41 -18.74
N ARG A 47 11.74 -25.31 -17.65
CA ARG A 47 11.56 -24.25 -16.63
C ARG A 47 11.90 -22.87 -17.18
N ALA A 48 12.99 -22.73 -17.93
CA ALA A 48 13.36 -21.47 -18.57
C ALA A 48 12.30 -21.02 -19.58
N GLU A 49 11.74 -21.94 -20.37
CA GLU A 49 10.63 -21.65 -21.29
C GLU A 49 9.37 -21.16 -20.55
N THR A 50 9.07 -21.79 -19.40
CA THR A 50 7.96 -21.36 -18.55
C THR A 50 8.16 -19.94 -18.03
N TYR A 51 9.36 -19.59 -17.57
CA TYR A 51 9.68 -18.23 -17.13
C TYR A 51 9.64 -17.21 -18.26
N MET A 52 10.12 -17.55 -19.46
CA MET A 52 10.03 -16.69 -20.64
C MET A 52 8.58 -16.45 -21.08
N LYS A 53 7.71 -17.45 -20.95
CA LYS A 53 6.29 -17.30 -21.22
C LYS A 53 5.63 -16.36 -20.20
N ALA A 54 5.92 -16.52 -18.92
CA ALA A 54 5.42 -15.63 -17.86
C ALA A 54 5.89 -14.18 -18.07
N ALA A 55 7.15 -13.96 -18.45
CA ALA A 55 7.68 -12.63 -18.76
C ALA A 55 6.90 -11.97 -19.92
N LYS A 56 6.61 -12.72 -20.99
CA LYS A 56 5.84 -12.22 -22.13
C LYS A 56 4.41 -11.86 -21.77
N GLU A 57 3.74 -12.70 -20.98
CA GLU A 57 2.37 -12.43 -20.49
C GLU A 57 2.34 -11.15 -19.63
N LEU A 58 3.35 -10.94 -18.77
CA LEU A 58 3.47 -9.72 -17.98
C LEU A 58 3.72 -8.48 -18.84
N ARG A 59 4.56 -8.56 -19.87
CA ARG A 59 4.76 -7.45 -20.82
C ARG A 59 3.49 -7.13 -21.61
N GLN A 60 2.70 -8.15 -21.99
CA GLN A 60 1.40 -7.95 -22.62
C GLN A 60 0.45 -7.23 -21.67
N GLN A 61 0.33 -7.71 -20.43
CA GLN A 61 -0.47 -7.04 -19.40
C GLN A 61 0.00 -5.61 -19.12
N GLU A 62 1.30 -5.35 -19.06
CA GLU A 62 1.86 -4.01 -18.89
C GLU A 62 1.56 -3.10 -20.09
N SER A 63 1.55 -3.65 -21.31
CA SER A 63 1.21 -2.92 -22.54
C SER A 63 -0.29 -2.65 -22.66
N GLU A 64 -1.12 -3.54 -22.11
CA GLU A 64 -2.58 -3.44 -22.06
C GLU A 64 -3.05 -2.60 -20.86
N MET A 65 -2.23 -2.48 -19.81
CA MET A 65 -2.49 -1.53 -18.74
C MET A 65 -2.48 -0.13 -19.37
N PRO A 66 -3.59 0.62 -19.29
CA PRO A 66 -3.64 1.96 -19.84
C PRO A 66 -2.49 2.73 -19.22
N THR A 67 -1.61 3.26 -20.07
CA THR A 67 -0.52 4.15 -19.67
C THR A 67 -1.09 5.09 -18.65
N ARG A 68 -0.59 5.02 -17.40
CA ARG A 68 -1.09 5.82 -16.27
C ARG A 68 -1.25 7.23 -16.78
N VAL A 69 -2.50 7.64 -17.03
CA VAL A 69 -2.77 8.96 -17.59
C VAL A 69 -2.07 9.90 -16.63
N PRO A 70 -1.13 10.75 -17.10
CA PRO A 70 -0.49 11.68 -16.20
C PRO A 70 -1.61 12.38 -15.44
N ILE A 71 -1.53 12.38 -14.11
CA ILE A 71 -2.50 13.06 -13.26
C ILE A 71 -2.37 14.53 -13.62
N VAL A 72 -3.13 14.97 -14.63
CA VAL A 72 -3.15 16.35 -15.07
C VAL A 72 -3.79 17.10 -13.92
N ALA A 73 -2.99 17.94 -13.25
CA ALA A 73 -3.47 18.71 -12.12
C ALA A 73 -4.79 19.40 -12.50
N PRO A 74 -5.86 19.24 -11.70
CA PRO A 74 -7.14 19.82 -12.03
C PRO A 74 -6.98 21.34 -12.12
N PRO A 75 -7.69 22.02 -13.03
CA PRO A 75 -7.57 23.46 -13.21
C PRO A 75 -7.83 24.19 -11.89
N ALA A 76 -7.04 25.22 -11.61
CA ALA A 76 -7.04 25.93 -10.33
C ALA A 76 -8.43 26.45 -9.95
N ASP A 77 -9.21 26.87 -10.94
CA ASP A 77 -10.57 27.38 -10.76
C ASP A 77 -11.50 26.31 -10.17
N ARG A 78 -11.37 25.05 -10.59
CA ARG A 78 -12.17 23.93 -10.03
C ARG A 78 -11.78 23.61 -8.60
N ILE A 79 -10.50 23.75 -8.27
CA ILE A 79 -10.02 23.56 -6.90
C ILE A 79 -10.58 24.67 -6.01
N ALA A 80 -10.60 25.93 -6.47
CA ALA A 80 -11.15 27.05 -5.72
C ALA A 80 -12.66 26.90 -5.47
N VAL A 81 -13.43 26.50 -6.49
CA VAL A 81 -14.88 26.23 -6.33
C VAL A 81 -15.13 25.13 -5.29
N LEU A 82 -14.36 24.05 -5.33
CA LEU A 82 -14.50 22.94 -4.38
C LEU A 82 -14.04 23.34 -2.97
N GLU A 83 -13.02 24.20 -2.86
CA GLU A 83 -12.54 24.75 -1.58
C GLU A 83 -13.59 25.65 -0.93
N ASP A 84 -14.21 26.55 -1.70
CA ASP A 84 -15.30 27.41 -1.22
C ASP A 84 -16.49 26.56 -0.77
N TYR A 85 -16.85 25.53 -1.54
CA TYR A 85 -17.90 24.60 -1.14
C TYR A 85 -17.52 23.83 0.13
N ALA A 86 -16.27 23.39 0.28
CA ALA A 86 -15.79 22.73 1.50
C ALA A 86 -15.94 23.63 2.73
N ARG A 87 -15.61 24.92 2.58
CA ARG A 87 -15.77 25.92 3.65
C ARG A 87 -17.23 26.16 4.02
N THR A 88 -18.16 26.20 3.05
CA THR A 88 -19.59 26.39 3.36
C THR A 88 -20.18 25.23 4.15
N ILE A 89 -19.67 24.00 3.95
CA ILE A 89 -20.07 22.81 4.72
C ILE A 89 -19.22 22.57 5.98
N GLY A 90 -18.27 23.47 6.30
CA GLY A 90 -17.42 23.39 7.48
C GLY A 90 -16.36 22.29 7.43
N VAL A 91 -15.91 21.88 6.24
CA VAL A 91 -14.85 20.88 6.06
C VAL A 91 -13.57 21.58 5.60
N GLU A 92 -12.52 21.51 6.41
CA GLU A 92 -11.20 22.02 6.04
C GLU A 92 -10.43 20.95 5.24
N LEU A 93 -10.27 21.18 3.95
CA LEU A 93 -9.51 20.32 3.04
C LEU A 93 -8.30 21.06 2.47
N SER A 94 -7.16 20.41 2.45
CA SER A 94 -5.96 20.92 1.77
C SER A 94 -6.12 20.86 0.25
N ARG A 95 -5.36 21.72 -0.46
CA ARG A 95 -5.33 21.76 -1.93
C ARG A 95 -5.02 20.41 -2.58
N GLY A 96 -4.14 19.61 -1.95
CA GLY A 96 -3.82 18.25 -2.41
C GLY A 96 -5.00 17.30 -2.27
N GLN A 97 -5.73 17.36 -1.15
CA GLN A 97 -6.93 16.55 -0.94
C GLN A 97 -8.04 16.92 -1.92
N LEU A 98 -8.24 18.21 -2.18
CA LEU A 98 -9.20 18.69 -3.18
C LEU A 98 -8.85 18.21 -4.59
N ALA A 99 -7.57 18.21 -4.96
CA ALA A 99 -7.13 17.68 -6.24
C ALA A 99 -7.43 16.17 -6.38
N LEU A 100 -7.15 15.37 -5.35
CA LEU A 100 -7.49 13.94 -5.34
C LEU A 100 -9.00 13.70 -5.49
N LEU A 101 -9.82 14.48 -4.78
CA LEU A 101 -11.27 14.42 -4.91
C LEU A 101 -11.74 14.74 -6.34
N LEU A 102 -11.14 15.75 -6.99
CA LEU A 102 -11.44 16.11 -8.39
C LEU A 102 -11.00 15.05 -9.40
N HIS A 103 -10.04 14.19 -9.05
CA HIS A 103 -9.68 13.00 -9.82
C HIS A 103 -10.66 11.84 -9.63
N GLY A 104 -11.70 12.02 -8.82
CA GLY A 104 -12.67 10.99 -8.50
C GLY A 104 -12.24 10.06 -7.37
N GLU A 105 -11.16 10.40 -6.65
CA GLU A 105 -10.80 9.68 -5.44
C GLU A 105 -11.74 10.03 -4.28
N ASN A 106 -11.68 9.20 -3.24
CA ASN A 106 -12.50 9.34 -2.04
C ASN A 106 -11.61 9.53 -0.83
N LEU A 107 -11.95 10.48 0.03
CA LEU A 107 -11.24 10.75 1.27
C LEU A 107 -12.01 10.15 2.45
N ARG A 108 -11.34 9.38 3.31
CA ARG A 108 -11.94 8.78 4.51
C ARG A 108 -11.53 9.57 5.74
N THR A 109 -12.48 10.24 6.38
CA THR A 109 -12.26 11.04 7.61
C THR A 109 -13.45 10.93 8.55
N ASP A 110 -13.20 10.83 9.86
CA ASP A 110 -14.22 10.78 10.92
C ASP A 110 -15.34 9.75 10.72
N GLY A 111 -15.04 8.62 10.07
CA GLY A 111 -16.04 7.60 9.76
C GLY A 111 -17.01 7.98 8.64
N TYR A 112 -16.63 8.96 7.81
CA TYR A 112 -17.32 9.33 6.59
C TYR A 112 -16.39 9.20 5.39
N ILE A 113 -17.01 8.87 4.26
CA ILE A 113 -16.39 8.94 2.94
C ILE A 113 -16.82 10.26 2.33
N ILE A 114 -15.84 11.08 1.99
CA ILE A 114 -15.98 12.34 1.29
C ILE A 114 -15.59 12.09 -0.17
N SER A 115 -16.45 12.50 -1.10
CA SER A 115 -16.23 12.37 -2.54
C SER A 115 -16.62 13.67 -3.24
N ALA A 116 -15.92 14.09 -4.29
CA ALA A 116 -16.37 15.20 -5.12
C ALA A 116 -17.19 14.70 -6.32
N THR A 117 -18.22 15.45 -6.68
CA THR A 117 -18.93 15.24 -7.96
C THR A 117 -18.17 15.90 -9.09
N ILE A 118 -18.43 15.47 -10.33
CA ILE A 118 -17.88 16.13 -11.52
C ILE A 118 -18.25 17.62 -11.61
N ASN A 119 -19.35 18.02 -10.96
CA ASN A 119 -19.85 19.40 -10.91
C ASN A 119 -19.16 20.26 -9.83
N GLY A 120 -18.23 19.71 -9.04
CA GLY A 120 -17.52 20.45 -8.01
C GLY A 120 -18.27 20.55 -6.67
N GLU A 121 -19.18 19.62 -6.38
CA GLU A 121 -19.85 19.53 -5.08
C GLU A 121 -19.21 18.44 -4.21
N ILE A 122 -19.18 18.65 -2.90
CA ILE A 122 -18.73 17.64 -1.94
C ILE A 122 -19.91 16.84 -1.42
N ARG A 123 -19.82 15.51 -1.54
CA ARG A 123 -20.76 14.57 -0.91
C ARG A 123 -20.07 13.91 0.28
N ARG A 124 -20.78 13.89 1.41
CA ARG A 124 -20.38 13.18 2.62
C ARG A 124 -21.35 12.03 2.86
N ARG A 125 -20.85 10.80 2.88
CA ARG A 125 -21.65 9.61 3.23
C ARG A 125 -21.02 8.89 4.42
N LYS A 126 -21.83 8.28 5.27
CA LYS A 126 -21.31 7.46 6.37
C LYS A 126 -20.51 6.30 5.79
N ASP A 127 -19.32 6.08 6.30
CA ASP A 127 -18.51 4.93 5.90
C ASP A 127 -19.12 3.68 6.54
N THR A 128 -19.75 2.82 5.76
CA THR A 128 -20.33 1.54 6.21
C THR A 128 -19.49 0.34 5.78
N SER A 129 -18.24 0.58 5.35
CA SER A 129 -17.33 -0.49 4.93
C SER A 129 -17.07 -1.49 6.05
N GLN A 130 -16.85 -2.75 5.65
CA GLN A 130 -16.44 -3.80 6.57
C GLN A 130 -15.08 -3.45 7.21
N ASP A 131 -14.17 -2.85 6.44
CA ASP A 131 -12.87 -2.39 6.93
C ASP A 131 -13.00 -1.46 8.14
N ARG A 132 -13.95 -0.52 8.11
CA ARG A 132 -14.19 0.36 9.26
C ARG A 132 -14.71 -0.41 10.47
N LYS A 133 -15.65 -1.33 10.28
CA LYS A 133 -16.14 -2.18 11.38
C LYS A 133 -15.00 -3.00 11.99
N ILE A 134 -14.12 -3.55 11.16
CA ILE A 134 -12.92 -4.28 11.59
C ILE A 134 -11.98 -3.36 12.36
N ALA A 135 -11.73 -2.13 11.88
CA ALA A 135 -10.92 -1.16 12.57
C ALA A 135 -11.51 -0.76 13.94
N GLU A 136 -12.83 -0.55 14.02
CA GLU A 136 -13.54 -0.27 15.27
C GLU A 136 -13.42 -1.43 16.27
N ILE A 137 -13.52 -2.68 15.81
CA ILE A 137 -13.28 -3.87 16.65
C ILE A 137 -11.85 -3.87 17.19
N TRP A 138 -10.85 -3.62 16.33
CA TRP A 138 -9.46 -3.55 16.77
C TRP A 138 -9.20 -2.43 17.79
N GLN A 139 -9.81 -1.26 17.59
CA GLN A 139 -9.74 -0.16 18.57
C GLN A 139 -10.39 -0.54 19.91
N HIS A 140 -11.52 -1.25 19.86
CA HIS A 140 -12.16 -1.76 21.06
C HIS A 140 -11.27 -2.78 21.79
N MET A 141 -10.69 -3.73 21.06
CA MET A 141 -9.76 -4.73 21.62
C MET A 141 -8.52 -4.07 22.24
N LYS A 142 -7.97 -3.05 21.59
CA LYS A 142 -6.85 -2.28 22.13
C LYS A 142 -7.21 -1.54 23.41
N SER A 143 -8.34 -0.84 23.44
CA SER A 143 -8.75 -0.03 24.60
C SER A 143 -9.20 -0.87 25.80
N ARG A 144 -9.89 -2.00 25.58
CA ARG A 144 -10.47 -2.82 26.65
C ARG A 144 -9.59 -3.98 27.10
N HIS A 145 -8.84 -4.55 26.17
CA HIS A 145 -8.07 -5.78 26.39
C HIS A 145 -6.57 -5.60 26.17
N ASN A 146 -6.12 -4.37 25.85
CA ASN A 146 -4.73 -4.05 25.57
C ASN A 146 -4.12 -4.93 24.46
N VAL A 147 -4.95 -5.33 23.49
CA VAL A 147 -4.55 -6.13 22.32
C VAL A 147 -4.26 -5.20 21.16
N ASP A 148 -2.99 -5.11 20.74
CA ASP A 148 -2.59 -4.28 19.60
C ASP A 148 -2.50 -5.10 18.31
N SER A 149 -3.31 -4.74 17.31
CA SER A 149 -3.32 -5.38 16.00
C SER A 149 -2.08 -5.05 15.15
N GLY A 150 -1.36 -3.97 15.46
CA GLY A 150 -0.08 -3.65 14.83
C GLY A 150 0.96 -4.70 15.18
N ASP A 151 1.11 -4.97 16.47
CA ASP A 151 2.09 -5.91 17.00
C ASP A 151 1.81 -7.34 16.52
N ILE A 152 0.52 -7.75 16.52
CA ILE A 152 0.10 -9.07 16.00
C ILE A 152 0.40 -9.22 14.51
N ARG A 153 0.26 -8.16 13.70
CA ARG A 153 0.56 -8.25 12.26
C ARG A 153 2.04 -8.41 11.98
N TYR A 154 2.89 -7.83 12.83
CA TYR A 154 4.34 -7.91 12.66
C TYR A 154 4.89 -9.25 13.17
N ASP A 155 4.38 -9.73 14.30
CA ASP A 155 4.74 -11.03 14.88
C ASP A 155 3.50 -11.78 15.40
N PRO A 156 2.78 -12.48 14.50
CA PRO A 156 1.58 -13.20 14.90
C PRO A 156 1.89 -14.42 15.77
N VAL A 157 3.03 -15.08 15.54
CA VAL A 157 3.41 -16.30 16.25
C VAL A 157 3.89 -15.97 17.66
N GLY A 158 4.73 -14.95 17.83
CA GLY A 158 5.20 -14.49 19.13
C GLY A 158 4.07 -13.98 20.01
N ASN A 159 3.16 -13.16 19.46
CA ASN A 159 1.99 -12.71 20.21
C ASN A 159 1.07 -13.86 20.64
N TYR A 160 0.83 -14.84 19.75
CA TYR A 160 0.06 -16.03 20.11
C TYR A 160 0.77 -16.86 21.18
N ALA A 161 2.09 -17.04 21.07
CA ALA A 161 2.89 -17.73 22.07
C ALA A 161 2.79 -17.04 23.44
N ASP A 162 2.92 -15.71 23.50
CA ASP A 162 2.80 -14.97 24.76
C ASP A 162 1.40 -15.02 25.37
N MET A 163 0.35 -14.96 24.55
CA MET A 163 -1.02 -15.18 25.00
C MET A 163 -1.22 -16.59 25.54
N LEU A 164 -0.76 -17.61 24.79
CA LEU A 164 -0.91 -18.99 25.17
C LEU A 164 -0.13 -19.31 26.45
N LYS A 165 1.07 -18.74 26.62
CA LYS A 165 1.86 -18.88 27.85
C LYS A 165 1.12 -18.38 29.09
N LYS A 166 0.25 -17.38 28.96
CA LYS A 166 -0.57 -16.83 30.04
C LYS A 166 -1.86 -17.63 30.27
N ALA A 167 -2.50 -18.09 29.19
CA ALA A 167 -3.78 -18.79 29.26
C ALA A 167 -3.64 -20.29 29.58
N ASP A 168 -2.67 -20.96 28.95
CA ASP A 168 -2.35 -22.38 29.13
C ASP A 168 -0.83 -22.61 28.98
N PRO A 169 -0.08 -22.49 30.10
CA PRO A 169 1.36 -22.71 30.09
C PRO A 169 1.80 -24.13 29.70
N GLU A 170 0.89 -25.12 29.76
CA GLU A 170 1.20 -26.51 29.40
C GLU A 170 1.08 -26.72 27.88
N ALA A 171 0.00 -26.20 27.27
CA ALA A 171 -0.13 -26.14 25.82
C ALA A 171 0.99 -25.33 25.18
N TRP A 172 1.37 -24.21 25.79
CA TRP A 172 2.53 -23.42 25.34
C TRP A 172 3.82 -24.25 25.35
N ARG A 173 4.08 -25.00 26.42
CA ARG A 173 5.27 -25.86 26.50
C ARG A 173 5.27 -26.94 25.42
N ARG A 174 4.13 -27.59 25.16
CA ARG A 174 4.01 -28.62 24.10
C ARG A 174 4.30 -28.06 22.71
N LEU A 175 3.86 -26.84 22.42
CA LEU A 175 3.98 -26.23 21.08
C LEU A 175 5.30 -25.47 20.87
N PHE A 176 5.83 -24.82 21.90
CA PHE A 176 6.95 -23.87 21.79
C PHE A 176 8.19 -24.22 22.61
N ALA A 177 8.10 -25.04 23.66
CA ALA A 177 9.27 -25.35 24.49
C ALA A 177 10.16 -26.47 23.91
N GLY A 178 9.76 -27.08 22.79
CA GLY A 178 10.47 -28.19 22.16
C GLY A 178 10.34 -29.46 22.99
N GLY A 179 9.65 -30.47 22.44
CA GLY A 179 9.62 -31.79 23.05
C GLY A 179 11.04 -32.36 23.17
N LYS A 180 11.49 -32.56 24.40
CA LYS A 180 12.39 -33.65 24.78
C LYS A 180 11.65 -34.53 25.77
#